data_AF-A0A9X2STD4-F1
#
_entry.id   AF-A0A9X2STD4-F1
#
_cell.length_a   1.000
_cell.length_b   1.000
_cell.length_c   1.000
_cell.angle_alpha   90.00
_cell.angle_beta   90.00
_cell.angle_gamma   90.00
#
_symmetry.space_group_name_H-M   'P 1'
#
loop_
_entity.id
_entity.type
_entity.pdbx_description
1 polymer ?
#
loop_
_entity_poly.entity_id
_entity_poly.type
_entity_poly.pdbx_seq_one_letter_code
_entity_poly.pdbx_strand_id
1 'polypeptide(L)'
;MKGRFFILLLLFVSIHCLWAGNYNSNEKVTKVDNDLKVSAGTVDRYFFHSDFVDARNVDIWLPEDYSAKKKYAVLYMHDGQMLYDAGKAWNAKEWDVETIVTQLYKEKKIVM
;
A
#
# COMPACT_ATOMS: atom_id res chain seq x y z
N MET A 1 -33.63 -29.74 -19.80
CA MET A 1 -33.03 -28.86 -18.76
C MET A 1 -31.55 -29.12 -18.46
N LYS A 2 -30.97 -30.29 -18.75
CA LYS A 2 -29.56 -30.59 -18.38
C LYS A 2 -28.49 -30.00 -19.31
N GLY A 3 -28.81 -29.71 -20.58
CA GLY A 3 -27.85 -29.16 -21.56
C GLY A 3 -27.64 -27.64 -21.51
N ARG A 4 -28.58 -26.87 -20.96
CA ARG A 4 -28.49 -25.38 -20.91
C ARG A 4 -27.62 -24.90 -19.74
N PHE A 5 -27.41 -25.73 -18.71
CA PHE A 5 -26.54 -25.43 -17.57
C PHE A 5 -25.05 -25.55 -17.92
N PHE A 6 -24.68 -26.43 -18.84
CA PHE A 6 -23.28 -26.64 -19.23
C PHE A 6 -22.72 -25.50 -20.09
N ILE A 7 -23.58 -24.87 -20.91
CA ILE A 7 -23.22 -23.73 -21.76
C ILE A 7 -22.99 -22.45 -20.93
N LEU A 8 -23.74 -22.26 -19.85
CA LEU A 8 -23.55 -21.13 -18.93
C LEU A 8 -22.26 -21.25 -18.11
N LEU A 9 -21.84 -22.47 -17.76
CA LEU A 9 -20.59 -22.71 -17.03
C LEU A 9 -19.35 -22.41 -17.89
N LEU A 10 -19.39 -22.75 -19.18
CA LEU A 10 -18.31 -22.47 -20.14
C LEU A 10 -18.15 -20.97 -20.42
N LEU A 11 -19.25 -20.22 -20.46
CA LEU A 11 -19.22 -18.75 -20.64
C LEU A 11 -18.59 -18.03 -19.42
N PHE A 12 -18.79 -18.55 -18.20
CA PHE A 12 -18.16 -18.01 -16.99
C PHE A 12 -16.64 -18.21 -16.96
N VAL A 13 -16.15 -19.36 -17.46
CA VAL A 13 -14.70 -19.64 -17.54
C VAL A 13 -14.01 -18.77 -18.60
N SER A 14 -14.66 -18.50 -19.73
CA SER A 14 -14.08 -17.65 -20.78
C SER A 14 -13.95 -16.17 -20.37
N ILE A 15 -14.81 -15.67 -19.47
CA ILE A 15 -14.74 -14.28 -18.98
C ILE A 15 -13.55 -14.10 -18.01
N HIS A 16 -13.18 -15.12 -17.24
CA HIS A 16 -11.98 -15.05 -16.39
C HIS A 16 -10.66 -15.10 -17.19
N CYS A 17 -10.62 -15.81 -18.32
CA CYS A 17 -9.41 -15.80 -19.17
C CYS A 17 -9.16 -14.47 -19.89
N LEU A 18 -10.20 -13.65 -20.11
CA LEU A 18 -10.07 -12.33 -20.75
C LEU A 18 -9.55 -11.24 -19.79
N TRP A 19 -9.57 -11.48 -18.48
CA TRP A 19 -8.93 -10.62 -17.46
C TRP A 19 -7.54 -11.14 -17.04
N ALA A 20 -6.92 -12.03 -17.82
CA ALA A 20 -5.50 -12.38 -17.63
C ALA A 20 -4.57 -11.53 -18.52
N GLY A 21 -5.13 -10.70 -19.40
CA GLY A 21 -4.37 -9.91 -20.37
C GLY A 21 -3.85 -8.60 -19.77
N ASN A 22 -2.54 -8.57 -19.49
CA ASN A 22 -1.68 -7.44 -19.07
C ASN A 22 -1.18 -7.45 -17.62
N TYR A 23 -0.97 -8.61 -17.00
CA TYR A 23 -0.04 -8.66 -15.86
C TYR A 23 1.40 -8.78 -16.39
N ASN A 24 2.15 -7.68 -16.35
CA ASN A 24 3.58 -7.71 -16.69
C ASN A 24 4.34 -8.29 -15.48
N SER A 25 4.60 -9.60 -15.51
CA SER A 25 5.29 -10.32 -14.43
C SER A 25 6.71 -9.81 -14.13
N ASN A 26 7.23 -8.86 -14.91
CA ASN A 26 8.54 -8.25 -14.69
C ASN A 26 8.49 -6.97 -13.85
N GLU A 27 7.31 -6.41 -13.55
CA GLU A 27 7.22 -5.20 -12.73
C GLU A 27 7.38 -5.57 -11.25
N LYS A 28 8.59 -5.33 -10.71
CA LYS A 28 8.89 -5.64 -9.30
C LYS A 28 8.11 -4.77 -8.32
N VAL A 29 7.63 -3.59 -8.74
CA VAL A 29 6.95 -2.63 -7.85
C VAL A 29 5.79 -2.00 -8.59
N THR A 30 4.57 -2.17 -8.08
CA THR A 30 3.37 -1.55 -8.66
C THR A 30 2.70 -0.68 -7.60
N LYS A 31 2.38 0.58 -7.91
CA LYS A 31 1.57 1.42 -7.02
C LYS A 31 0.15 0.89 -6.97
N VAL A 32 -0.40 0.71 -5.78
CA VAL A 32 -1.75 0.18 -5.56
C VAL A 32 -2.54 1.11 -4.66
N ASP A 33 -3.86 1.04 -4.76
CA ASP A 33 -4.74 1.81 -3.89
C ASP A 33 -4.60 1.37 -2.42
N ASN A 34 -4.80 2.33 -1.52
CA ASN A 34 -4.93 2.08 -0.10
C ASN A 34 -6.04 2.93 0.48
N ASP A 35 -6.60 2.46 1.59
CA ASP A 35 -7.68 3.11 2.31
C ASP A 35 -7.27 3.56 3.71
N LEU A 36 -5.95 3.64 3.96
CA LEU A 36 -5.39 4.12 5.22
C LEU A 36 -5.87 5.55 5.50
N LYS A 37 -6.19 5.80 6.76
CA LYS A 37 -6.54 7.13 7.26
C LYS A 37 -5.39 7.64 8.10
N VAL A 38 -4.80 8.75 7.66
CA VAL A 38 -3.72 9.44 8.37
C VAL A 38 -4.15 10.84 8.75
N SER A 39 -3.59 11.34 9.85
CA SER A 39 -3.93 12.68 10.37
C SER A 39 -3.09 13.80 9.74
N ALA A 40 -1.94 13.47 9.14
CA ALA A 40 -1.04 14.42 8.47
C ALA A 40 -0.38 13.78 7.25
N GLY A 41 -0.10 14.59 6.22
CA GLY A 41 0.56 14.12 5.00
C GLY A 41 -0.30 13.15 4.17
N THR A 42 0.36 12.27 3.42
CA THR A 42 -0.30 11.25 2.58
C THR A 42 0.44 9.92 2.64
N VAL A 43 -0.26 8.82 2.34
CA VAL A 43 0.35 7.49 2.24
C VAL A 43 0.17 6.94 0.84
N ASP A 44 1.29 6.62 0.20
CA ASP A 44 1.32 5.82 -1.01
C ASP A 44 1.57 4.36 -0.66
N ARG A 45 0.82 3.44 -1.27
CA ARG A 45 1.05 2.00 -1.14
C ARG A 45 1.60 1.42 -2.42
N TYR A 46 2.59 0.56 -2.28
CA TYR A 46 3.17 -0.21 -3.36
C TYR A 46 3.10 -1.70 -3.04
N PHE A 47 2.74 -2.50 -4.03
CA PHE A 47 2.92 -3.93 -3.98
C PHE A 47 4.31 -4.27 -4.51
N PHE A 48 5.17 -4.77 -3.62
CA PHE A 48 6.60 -4.95 -3.84
C PHE A 48 6.97 -6.43 -3.90
N HIS A 49 7.59 -6.85 -4.99
CA HIS A 49 8.14 -8.19 -5.19
C HIS A 49 9.64 -8.20 -4.88
N SER A 50 10.08 -9.18 -4.10
CA SER A 50 11.49 -9.38 -3.75
C SER A 50 11.98 -10.73 -4.26
N ASP A 51 13.27 -10.81 -4.57
CA ASP A 51 13.93 -12.09 -4.89
C ASP A 51 14.23 -12.92 -3.62
N PHE A 52 14.11 -12.30 -2.43
CA PHE A 52 14.54 -12.87 -1.16
C PHE A 52 13.40 -13.16 -0.18
N VAL A 53 12.24 -12.50 -0.34
CA VAL A 53 11.07 -12.64 0.52
C VAL A 53 9.79 -12.56 -0.30
N ASP A 54 8.68 -13.05 0.25
CA ASP A 54 7.39 -12.98 -0.41
C ASP A 54 6.98 -11.54 -0.74
N ALA A 55 6.21 -11.40 -1.82
CA ALA A 55 5.66 -10.13 -2.26
C ALA A 55 4.75 -9.54 -1.17
N ARG A 56 4.88 -8.23 -0.93
CA ARG A 56 4.19 -7.57 0.19
C ARG A 56 3.91 -6.11 -0.08
N ASN A 57 2.97 -5.56 0.68
CA ASN A 57 2.71 -4.13 0.67
C ASN A 57 3.85 -3.37 1.36
N VAL A 58 4.22 -2.24 0.78
CA VAL A 58 5.08 -1.21 1.35
C VAL A 58 4.30 0.08 1.36
N ASP A 59 4.09 0.63 2.56
CA ASP A 59 3.44 1.92 2.77
C ASP A 59 4.51 2.99 2.95
N ILE A 60 4.41 4.05 2.16
CA ILE A 60 5.32 5.20 2.20
C ILE A 60 4.51 6.42 2.61
N TRP A 61 4.73 6.87 3.83
CA TRP A 61 4.21 8.16 4.28
C TRP A 61 5.05 9.31 3.73
N LEU A 62 4.39 10.34 3.23
CA LEU A 62 4.97 11.56 2.68
C LEU A 62 4.45 12.76 3.48
N PRO A 63 5.32 13.70 3.90
CA PRO A 63 4.88 14.91 4.58
C PRO A 63 4.06 15.82 3.66
N GLU A 64 3.27 16.73 4.23
CA GLU A 64 2.39 17.65 3.49
C GLU A 64 3.13 18.50 2.44
N ASP A 65 4.39 18.86 2.70
CA ASP A 65 5.24 19.68 1.82
C ASP A 65 6.21 18.84 0.96
N TYR A 66 5.93 17.54 0.80
CA TYR A 66 6.74 16.64 0.00
C TYR A 66 6.93 17.14 -1.44
N SER A 67 8.17 17.08 -1.93
CA SER A 67 8.51 17.42 -3.31
C SER A 67 9.49 16.41 -3.89
N ALA A 68 9.15 15.84 -5.04
CA ALA A 68 10.05 14.95 -5.78
C ALA A 68 11.37 15.60 -6.23
N LYS A 69 11.51 16.93 -6.09
CA LYS A 69 12.74 17.69 -6.39
C LYS A 69 13.68 17.83 -5.19
N LYS A 70 13.23 17.51 -3.98
CA LYS A 70 14.00 17.58 -2.74
C LYS A 70 14.46 16.17 -2.35
N LYS A 71 15.60 16.09 -1.66
CA LYS A 71 16.05 14.85 -1.02
C LYS A 71 15.62 14.89 0.44
N TYR A 72 15.21 13.74 0.95
CA TYR A 72 14.75 13.58 2.33
C TYR A 72 15.54 12.48 3.02
N ALA A 73 15.70 12.58 4.34
CA ALA A 73 16.10 11.43 5.13
C ALA A 73 14.98 10.38 5.12
N VAL A 74 15.34 9.10 5.03
CA VAL A 74 14.35 8.00 4.96
C VAL A 74 14.44 7.16 6.22
N LEU A 75 13.32 7.02 6.92
CA LEU A 75 13.16 6.13 8.07
C LEU A 75 12.39 4.87 7.64
N TYR A 76 13.03 3.70 7.74
CA TYR A 76 12.39 2.42 7.49
C TYR A 76 11.86 1.82 8.80
N MET A 77 10.59 1.41 8.81
CA MET A 77 9.93 0.87 10.01
C MET A 77 9.24 -0.46 9.69
N HIS A 78 9.37 -1.42 10.61
CA HIS A 78 8.73 -2.73 10.53
C HIS A 78 7.97 -3.01 11.83
N ASP A 79 6.64 -3.05 11.75
CA ASP A 79 5.76 -3.13 12.94
C ASP A 79 4.50 -4.00 12.73
N GLY A 80 4.33 -4.62 11.55
CA GLY A 80 3.16 -5.48 11.34
C GLY A 80 1.84 -4.69 11.19
N GLN A 81 1.91 -3.55 10.48
CA GLN A 81 0.76 -2.78 9.99
C GLN A 81 0.03 -1.89 11.04
N MET A 82 0.71 -1.43 12.09
CA MET A 82 0.11 -0.54 13.11
C MET A 82 0.70 0.87 13.12
N LEU A 83 1.38 1.31 12.05
CA LEU A 83 2.09 2.60 12.05
C LEU A 83 1.16 3.82 11.92
N TYR A 84 0.07 3.72 11.16
CA TYR A 84 -0.64 4.88 10.60
C TYR A 84 -2.16 4.89 10.80
N ASP A 85 -2.80 3.73 10.97
CA ASP A 85 -4.26 3.65 11.04
C ASP A 85 -4.69 2.57 12.04
N ALA A 86 -5.13 3.01 13.22
CA ALA A 86 -5.62 2.16 14.29
C ALA A 86 -6.81 1.31 13.85
N GLY A 87 -7.63 1.78 12.90
CA GLY A 87 -8.75 1.03 12.33
C GLY A 87 -8.31 -0.17 11.47
N LYS A 88 -7.04 -0.21 11.04
CA LYS A 88 -6.43 -1.35 10.33
C LYS A 88 -5.63 -2.26 11.26
N ALA A 89 -5.29 -1.81 12.46
CA ALA A 89 -4.53 -2.57 13.44
C ALA A 89 -5.40 -3.64 14.13
N TRP A 90 -4.82 -4.82 14.37
CA TRP A 90 -5.52 -5.96 15.00
C TRP A 90 -6.01 -5.66 16.42
N ASN A 91 -5.35 -4.74 17.12
CA ASN A 91 -5.66 -4.34 18.50
C ASN A 91 -6.31 -2.95 18.60
N ALA A 92 -6.74 -2.36 17.48
CA ALA A 92 -7.30 -1.02 17.40
C ALA A 92 -6.38 0.08 17.97
N LYS A 93 -5.06 -0.10 17.89
CA LYS A 93 -4.05 0.88 18.31
C LYS A 93 -3.03 1.09 17.20
N GLU A 94 -2.52 2.31 17.12
CA GLU A 94 -1.45 2.69 16.21
C GLU A 94 -0.30 3.37 16.95
N TRP A 95 0.84 3.49 16.27
CA TRP A 95 1.97 4.26 16.74
C TRP A 95 1.87 5.76 16.44
N ASP A 96 0.93 6.17 15.58
CA ASP A 96 0.66 7.56 15.22
C ASP A 96 1.92 8.27 14.69
N VAL A 97 2.67 7.56 13.85
CA VAL A 97 4.02 7.97 13.45
C VAL A 97 3.97 9.26 12.63
N GLU A 98 2.98 9.41 11.75
CA GLU A 98 2.86 10.60 10.92
C GLU A 98 2.64 11.87 11.75
N THR A 99 1.84 11.78 12.80
CA THR A 99 1.51 12.93 13.65
C THR A 99 2.74 13.31 14.47
N ILE A 100 3.40 12.33 15.08
CA ILE A 100 4.61 12.54 15.89
C ILE A 100 5.73 13.13 15.04
N VAL A 101 6.01 12.55 13.87
CA VAL A 101 7.07 13.05 12.97
C VAL A 101 6.74 14.47 12.49
N THR A 102 5.48 14.73 12.12
CA THR A 102 5.03 16.07 11.72
C THR A 102 5.21 17.08 12.85
N GLN A 103 4.86 16.73 14.08
CA GLN A 103 5.03 17.59 15.25
C GLN A 103 6.52 17.88 15.50
N LEU A 104 7.36 16.85 15.54
CA LEU A 104 8.80 17.01 15.80
C LEU A 104 9.48 17.87 14.72
N TYR A 105 9.06 17.75 13.46
CA TYR A 105 9.55 18.60 12.38
C TYR A 105 9.12 20.06 12.56
N LYS A 106 7.84 20.32 12.86
CA LYS A 106 7.33 21.68 13.15
C LYS A 106 8.05 22.32 14.34
N GLU A 107 8.39 21.53 15.34
CA GLU A 107 9.17 21.94 16.52
C GLU A 107 10.68 22.07 16.25
N LYS A 108 11.15 21.75 15.03
CA LYS A 108 12.57 21.77 14.62
C LYS A 108 13.47 20.84 15.45
N LYS A 109 12.90 19.76 16.00
CA LYS A 109 13.65 18.73 16.74
C LYS A 109 14.27 17.68 15.82
N ILE A 110 13.71 17.55 14.61
CA ILE A 110 14.23 16.71 13.53
C ILE A 110 14.27 17.51 12.23
N VAL A 111 15.00 17.00 11.25
CA VAL A 111 15.02 17.48 9.87
C VAL A 111 14.35 16.44 8.97
N MET A 112 13.64 16.91 7.94
CA MET A 112 13.08 16.06 6.88
C MET A 112 13.97 16.09 5.65
#